data_AF-A0A0F9AGL1-F1
#
_entry.id   AF-A0A0F9AGL1-F1
#
_cell.length_a   1.000
_cell.length_b   1.000
_cell.length_c   1.000
_cell.angle_alpha   90.00
_cell.angle_beta   90.00
_cell.angle_gamma   90.00
#
_symmetry.space_group_name_H-M   'P 1'
#
loop_
_entity.id
_entity.type
_entity.pdbx_description
1 polymer ?
#
loop_
_entity_poly.entity_id
_entity_poly.type
_entity_poly.pdbx_seq_one_letter_code
_entity_poly.pdbx_strand_id
1 'polypeptide(L)'
;VIGRPHPMIDYTLRNQRIIKEGNDPETAVILLDVVLGYGSHDNPAAELISPIQEVKANAERNGRYLSVVASIVGTSLDHQEFHKQHKLLEDVGVILMPSNAQAARLAALIATRGAIQNKLFEEVF
;
A
#
# COMPACT_ATOMS: atom_id res chain seq x y z
N VAL A 1 -13.15 17.25 0.86
CA VAL A 1 -13.38 17.74 2.24
C VAL A 1 -12.57 19.02 2.39
N ILE A 2 -13.22 20.17 2.60
CA ILE A 2 -12.54 21.46 2.80
C ILE A 2 -12.14 21.54 4.27
N GLY A 3 -10.87 21.85 4.58
CA GLY A 3 -10.39 22.09 5.95
C GLY A 3 -9.77 20.90 6.70
N ARG A 4 -9.48 19.76 6.04
CA ARG A 4 -8.71 18.66 6.67
C ARG A 4 -7.23 18.73 6.32
N PRO A 5 -6.32 18.27 7.21
CA PRO A 5 -4.91 18.13 6.88
C PRO A 5 -4.69 17.22 5.66
N HIS A 6 -3.55 17.42 4.99
CA HIS A 6 -3.17 16.61 3.83
C HIS A 6 -3.07 15.12 4.22
N PRO A 7 -3.45 14.16 3.35
CA PRO A 7 -3.42 12.73 3.66
C PRO A 7 -2.04 12.16 4.05
N MET A 8 -0.95 12.88 3.77
CA MET A 8 0.39 12.51 4.23
C MET A 8 0.63 12.80 5.72
N ILE A 9 -0.19 13.67 6.32
CA ILE A 9 -0.13 14.09 7.73
C ILE A 9 -1.24 13.41 8.52
N ASP A 10 -2.47 13.39 7.98
CA ASP A 10 -3.64 12.78 8.61
C ASP A 10 -4.10 11.54 7.83
N TYR A 11 -4.09 10.38 8.48
CA TYR A 11 -4.41 9.09 7.85
C TYR A 11 -5.90 8.74 7.89
N THR A 12 -6.75 9.57 8.51
CA THR A 12 -8.17 9.28 8.70
C THR A 12 -8.87 8.89 7.39
N LEU A 13 -8.69 9.70 6.34
CA LEU A 13 -9.32 9.43 5.04
C LEU A 13 -8.67 8.27 4.28
N ARG A 14 -7.35 8.09 4.42
CA ARG A 14 -6.65 6.95 3.79
C ARG A 14 -7.15 5.64 4.41
N ASN A 15 -7.23 5.59 5.73
CA ASN A 15 -7.68 4.42 6.48
C ASN A 15 -9.15 4.09 6.14
N GLN A 16 -10.03 5.09 6.11
CA GLN A 16 -11.41 4.89 5.65
C GLN A 16 -11.48 4.32 4.24
N ARG A 17 -10.60 4.79 3.33
CA ARG A 17 -10.57 4.26 1.97
C ARG A 17 -10.05 2.83 1.92
N ILE A 18 -8.99 2.50 2.66
CA ILE A 18 -8.47 1.13 2.75
C ILE A 18 -9.57 0.18 3.22
N ILE A 19 -10.27 0.52 4.30
CA ILE A 19 -11.38 -0.29 4.83
C ILE A 19 -12.48 -0.46 3.77
N LYS A 20 -12.90 0.63 3.13
CA LYS A 20 -13.96 0.58 2.11
C LYS A 20 -13.57 -0.32 0.94
N GLU A 21 -12.42 -0.09 0.33
CA GLU A 21 -12.00 -0.82 -0.87
C GLU A 21 -11.62 -2.27 -0.56
N GLY A 22 -11.00 -2.55 0.60
CA GLY A 22 -10.61 -3.91 0.96
C GLY A 22 -11.80 -4.82 1.31
N ASN A 23 -12.89 -4.23 1.77
CA ASN A 23 -14.15 -4.94 1.99
C ASN A 23 -14.97 -5.13 0.70
N ASP A 24 -14.62 -4.46 -0.39
CA ASP A 24 -15.26 -4.68 -1.69
C ASP A 24 -14.82 -6.05 -2.26
N PRO A 25 -15.75 -6.95 -2.61
CA PRO A 25 -15.42 -8.25 -3.20
C PRO A 25 -14.76 -8.14 -4.58
N GLU A 26 -14.95 -7.05 -5.33
CA GLU A 26 -14.34 -6.84 -6.66
C GLU A 26 -12.89 -6.35 -6.58
N THR A 27 -12.44 -5.88 -5.41
CA THR A 27 -11.05 -5.43 -5.22
C THR A 27 -10.08 -6.60 -5.23
N ALA A 28 -9.22 -6.63 -6.24
CA ALA A 28 -8.13 -7.62 -6.35
C ALA A 28 -6.87 -7.24 -5.56
N VAL A 29 -6.54 -5.94 -5.50
CA VAL A 29 -5.31 -5.43 -4.87
C VAL A 29 -5.52 -3.99 -4.38
N ILE A 30 -4.95 -3.67 -3.22
CA ILE A 30 -4.78 -2.29 -2.76
C ILE A 30 -3.33 -1.88 -3.03
N LEU A 31 -3.14 -0.80 -3.78
CA LEU A 31 -1.83 -0.20 -4.06
C LEU A 31 -1.64 1.06 -3.21
N LEU A 32 -0.54 1.14 -2.46
CA LEU A 32 -0.23 2.24 -1.55
C LEU A 32 1.14 2.86 -1.85
N ASP A 33 1.26 4.16 -1.59
CA ASP A 33 2.52 4.88 -1.45
C ASP A 33 2.68 5.39 -0.01
N VAL A 34 3.85 5.13 0.57
CA VAL A 34 4.19 5.51 1.94
C VAL A 34 5.33 6.53 1.86
N VAL A 35 4.97 7.80 2.01
CA VAL A 35 5.90 8.92 1.85
C VAL A 35 6.46 9.32 3.22
N LEU A 36 7.79 9.42 3.31
CA LEU A 36 8.53 9.84 4.50
C LEU A 36 8.99 11.30 4.36
N GLY A 37 9.84 11.74 5.28
CA GLY A 37 10.45 13.06 5.24
C GLY A 37 9.64 14.15 5.92
N TYR A 38 10.12 15.38 5.83
CA TYR A 38 9.51 16.54 6.48
C TYR A 38 8.13 16.84 5.92
N GLY A 39 7.16 17.09 6.81
CA GLY A 39 5.76 17.34 6.43
C GLY A 39 4.93 16.07 6.21
N SER A 40 5.50 14.89 6.42
CA SER A 40 4.79 13.61 6.53
C SER A 40 4.52 13.26 7.99
N HIS A 41 3.63 12.32 8.24
CA HIS A 41 3.40 11.75 9.57
C HIS A 41 4.71 11.19 10.18
N ASP A 42 4.84 11.22 11.51
CA ASP A 42 6.04 10.74 12.22
C ASP A 42 6.21 9.22 12.12
N ASN A 43 5.10 8.50 11.92
CA ASN A 43 5.14 7.05 11.71
C ASN A 43 4.04 6.59 10.73
N PRO A 44 4.24 6.78 9.41
CA PRO A 44 3.25 6.45 8.38
C PRO A 44 2.84 4.96 8.36
N ALA A 45 3.79 4.05 8.55
CA ALA A 45 3.50 2.62 8.53
C ALA A 45 2.58 2.20 9.68
N ALA A 46 2.81 2.72 10.89
CA ALA A 46 2.00 2.39 12.05
C ALA A 46 0.51 2.75 11.86
N GLU A 47 0.21 3.89 11.23
CA GLU A 47 -1.17 4.31 10.92
C GLU A 47 -1.90 3.36 9.97
N LEU A 48 -1.15 2.63 9.13
CA LEU A 48 -1.68 1.73 8.12
C LEU A 48 -1.86 0.29 8.61
N ILE A 49 -1.21 -0.11 9.71
CA ILE A 49 -1.22 -1.50 10.21
C ILE A 49 -2.64 -1.99 10.49
N SER A 50 -3.38 -1.26 11.34
CA SER A 50 -4.71 -1.68 11.78
C SER A 50 -5.69 -1.84 10.61
N PRO A 51 -5.86 -0.85 9.70
CA PRO A 51 -6.80 -1.02 8.59
C PRO A 51 -6.38 -2.12 7.61
N ILE A 52 -5.08 -2.33 7.38
CA ILE A 52 -4.57 -3.40 6.51
C ILE A 52 -4.89 -4.78 7.10
N GLN A 53 -4.59 -5.00 8.39
CA GLN A 53 -4.90 -6.26 9.07
C GLN A 53 -6.40 -6.54 9.05
N GLU A 54 -7.23 -5.52 9.30
CA GLU A 54 -8.68 -5.65 9.28
C GLU A 54 -9.19 -6.13 7.92
N VAL A 55 -8.83 -5.46 6.82
CA VAL A 55 -9.34 -5.84 5.48
C VAL A 55 -8.81 -7.19 5.03
N LYS A 56 -7.58 -7.56 5.39
CA LYS A 56 -7.03 -8.88 5.07
C LYS A 56 -7.76 -9.98 5.83
N ALA A 57 -8.00 -9.80 7.13
CA ALA A 57 -8.79 -10.75 7.93
C ALA A 57 -10.24 -10.85 7.43
N ASN A 58 -10.85 -9.73 7.01
CA ASN A 58 -12.19 -9.73 6.44
C ASN A 58 -12.23 -10.47 5.10
N ALA A 59 -11.25 -10.25 4.22
CA ALA A 59 -11.16 -10.98 2.96
C ALA A 59 -11.03 -12.50 3.21
N GLU A 60 -10.16 -12.91 4.14
CA GLU A 60 -9.95 -14.31 4.50
C GLU A 60 -11.22 -14.97 5.05
N ARG A 61 -11.93 -14.31 5.97
CA ARG A 61 -13.23 -14.80 6.49
C ARG A 61 -14.28 -14.99 5.40
N ASN A 62 -14.16 -14.26 4.28
CA ASN A 62 -15.04 -14.37 3.12
C ASN A 62 -14.47 -15.28 2.02
N GLY A 63 -13.44 -16.08 2.31
CA GLY A 63 -12.84 -17.03 1.36
C GLY A 63 -12.05 -16.36 0.22
N ARG A 64 -11.61 -15.12 0.40
CA ARG A 64 -10.81 -14.36 -0.56
C ARG A 64 -9.41 -14.09 -0.02
N TYR A 65 -8.48 -13.83 -0.93
CA TYR A 65 -7.16 -13.30 -0.59
C TYR A 65 -7.05 -11.87 -1.13
N LEU A 66 -6.83 -10.90 -0.24
CA LEU A 66 -6.63 -9.50 -0.62
C LEU A 66 -5.14 -9.15 -0.60
N SER A 67 -4.59 -8.84 -1.77
CA SER A 67 -3.21 -8.36 -1.88
C SER A 67 -3.10 -6.89 -1.50
N VAL A 68 -2.06 -6.53 -0.76
CA VAL A 68 -1.68 -5.14 -0.52
C VAL A 68 -0.24 -4.97 -0.99
N VAL A 69 -0.04 -4.06 -1.94
CA VAL A 69 1.27 -3.74 -2.52
C VAL A 69 1.60 -2.30 -2.17
N ALA A 70 2.84 -2.02 -1.79
CA ALA A 70 3.27 -0.66 -1.53
C ALA A 70 4.68 -0.36 -2.01
N SER A 71 5.01 0.93 -2.08
CA SER A 71 6.39 1.41 -2.16
C SER A 71 6.60 2.51 -1.13
N ILE A 72 7.80 2.56 -0.53
CA ILE A 72 8.19 3.60 0.41
C ILE A 72 8.99 4.66 -0.35
N VAL A 73 8.53 5.91 -0.30
CA VAL A 73 9.20 7.07 -0.89
C VAL A 73 9.88 7.83 0.25
N GLY A 74 11.20 7.69 0.35
CA GLY A 74 11.99 8.29 1.40
C GLY A 74 13.40 7.72 1.40
N THR A 75 14.19 8.12 2.39
CA THR A 75 15.60 7.73 2.55
C THR A 75 15.85 7.20 3.95
N SER A 76 16.98 6.53 4.15
CA SER A 76 17.42 6.09 5.48
C SER A 76 17.77 7.24 6.42
N LEU A 77 17.86 8.48 5.92
CA LEU A 77 18.12 9.69 6.70
C LEU A 77 16.84 10.37 7.21
N ASP A 78 15.66 9.94 6.75
CA ASP A 78 14.39 10.48 7.22
C ASP A 78 14.11 10.06 8.67
N HIS A 79 13.52 10.97 9.45
CA HIS A 79 13.28 10.79 10.89
C HIS A 79 12.33 9.63 11.22
N GLN A 80 11.53 9.18 10.25
CA GLN A 80 10.63 8.04 10.40
C GLN A 80 11.36 6.67 10.41
N GLU A 81 12.67 6.65 10.14
CA GLU A 81 13.52 5.44 10.07
C GLU A 81 13.07 4.45 8.98
N PHE A 82 13.55 4.62 7.75
CA PHE A 82 13.13 3.82 6.57
C PHE A 82 12.98 2.31 6.83
N HIS A 83 13.99 1.68 7.43
CA HIS A 83 13.97 0.23 7.68
C HIS A 83 12.91 -0.20 8.70
N LYS A 84 12.59 0.66 9.66
CA LYS A 84 11.51 0.41 10.62
C LYS A 84 10.15 0.46 9.93
N GLN A 85 9.93 1.47 9.08
CA GLN A 85 8.71 1.59 8.27
C GLN A 85 8.53 0.38 7.35
N HIS A 86 9.61 -0.05 6.69
CA HIS A 86 9.64 -1.25 5.86
C HIS A 86 9.22 -2.49 6.66
N LYS A 87 9.89 -2.74 7.79
CA LYS A 87 9.62 -3.91 8.64
C LYS A 87 8.18 -3.96 9.13
N LEU A 88 7.62 -2.83 9.58
CA LEU A 88 6.24 -2.76 10.05
C LEU A 88 5.20 -3.17 8.99
N LEU A 89 5.41 -2.77 7.73
CA LEU A 89 4.51 -3.12 6.64
C LEU A 89 4.70 -4.58 6.18
N GLU A 90 5.96 -5.04 6.14
CA GLU A 90 6.29 -6.43 5.81
C GLU A 90 5.70 -7.42 6.84
N ASP A 91 5.78 -7.09 8.14
CA ASP A 91 5.27 -7.92 9.23
C ASP A 91 3.73 -8.12 9.16
N VAL A 92 2.99 -7.22 8.50
CA VAL A 92 1.55 -7.38 8.23
C VAL A 92 1.25 -7.92 6.82
N GLY A 93 2.29 -8.37 6.12
CA GLY A 93 2.23 -9.00 4.80
C GLY A 93 1.88 -8.05 3.67
N VAL A 94 2.34 -6.79 3.74
CA VAL A 94 2.37 -5.89 2.57
C VAL A 94 3.54 -6.29 1.68
N ILE A 95 3.30 -6.38 0.37
CA ILE A 95 4.36 -6.62 -0.61
C ILE A 95 5.02 -5.29 -0.94
N LEU A 96 6.25 -5.09 -0.47
CA LEU A 96 7.01 -3.88 -0.71
C LEU A 96 7.83 -3.98 -2.00
N MET A 97 7.56 -3.10 -2.95
CA MET A 97 8.33 -2.96 -4.18
C MET A 97 9.28 -1.77 -4.08
N PRO A 98 10.48 -1.84 -4.70
CA PRO A 98 11.52 -0.82 -4.54
C PRO A 98 11.20 0.51 -5.25
N SER A 99 10.12 0.57 -6.04
CA SER A 99 9.64 1.82 -6.63
C SER A 99 8.13 1.77 -6.89
N ASN A 100 7.53 2.96 -7.00
CA ASN A 100 6.12 3.09 -7.39
C ASN A 100 5.83 2.45 -8.76
N ALA A 101 6.76 2.55 -9.71
CA ALA A 101 6.61 1.93 -11.02
C ALA A 101 6.53 0.40 -10.93
N GLN A 102 7.37 -0.22 -10.10
CA GLN A 102 7.33 -1.67 -9.88
C GLN A 102 6.10 -2.10 -9.07
N ALA A 103 5.70 -1.31 -8.07
CA ALA A 103 4.47 -1.51 -7.30
C ALA A 103 3.23 -1.51 -8.21
N ALA A 104 3.13 -0.52 -9.11
CA ALA A 104 2.04 -0.42 -10.08
C ALA A 104 2.02 -1.59 -11.07
N ARG A 105 3.19 -2.01 -11.58
CA ARG A 105 3.29 -3.18 -12.47
C ARG A 105 2.83 -4.46 -11.78
N LEU A 106 3.26 -4.69 -10.53
CA LEU A 106 2.80 -5.85 -9.75
C LEU A 106 1.30 -5.80 -9.48
N ALA A 107 0.77 -4.64 -9.07
CA ALA A 107 -0.66 -4.47 -8.86
C ALA A 107 -1.46 -4.76 -10.14
N ALA A 108 -0.99 -4.28 -11.30
CA ALA A 108 -1.64 -4.54 -12.58
C ALA A 108 -1.60 -6.04 -12.97
N LEU A 109 -0.49 -6.73 -12.71
CA LEU A 109 -0.41 -8.19 -12.89
C LEU A 109 -1.41 -8.93 -12.00
N ILE A 110 -1.55 -8.53 -10.73
CA ILE A 110 -2.53 -9.12 -9.81
C ILE A 110 -3.97 -8.87 -10.32
N ALA A 111 -4.31 -7.63 -10.63
CA ALA A 111 -5.65 -7.24 -11.08
C ALA A 111 -6.07 -7.94 -12.39
N THR A 112 -5.11 -8.23 -13.27
CA THR A 112 -5.36 -8.88 -14.57
C THR A 112 -5.10 -10.38 -14.57
N ARG A 113 -4.73 -10.97 -13.42
CA ARG A 113 -4.31 -12.37 -13.31
C ARG A 113 -3.20 -12.74 -14.31
N GLY A 114 -2.26 -11.82 -14.52
CA GLY A 114 -1.10 -11.99 -15.40
C GLY A 114 -1.36 -11.77 -16.89
N ALA A 115 -2.59 -11.45 -17.32
CA ALA A 115 -2.93 -11.33 -18.75
C ALA A 115 -2.11 -10.29 -19.53
N ILE A 116 -1.50 -9.31 -18.83
CA ILE A 116 -0.70 -8.24 -19.42
C ILE A 116 0.82 -8.45 -19.27
N GLN A 117 1.28 -9.62 -18.81
CA GLN A 117 2.69 -9.86 -18.49
C GLN A 117 3.61 -9.53 -19.68
N ASN A 118 3.32 -10.07 -20.86
CA ASN A 118 4.14 -9.85 -22.05
C ASN A 118 4.23 -8.35 -22.39
N LYS A 119 3.10 -7.63 -22.39
CA LYS A 119 3.07 -6.19 -22.65
C LYS A 119 3.92 -5.38 -21.67
N LEU A 120 3.97 -5.77 -20.40
CA LEU A 120 4.76 -5.06 -19.41
C LEU A 120 6.28 -5.28 -19.57
N PHE A 121 6.71 -6.43 -20.07
CA PHE A 121 8.12 -6.80 -20.13
C PHE A 121 8.73 -6.80 -21.53
N GLU A 122 7.92 -6.73 -22.59
CA GLU A 122 8.37 -6.54 -23.98
C GLU A 122 8.81 -5.10 -24.28
N GLU A 123 8.31 -4.09 -23.54
CA GLU A 123 8.72 -2.67 -23.73
C GLU A 123 10.06 -2.30 -23.05
N VAL A 124 10.84 -3.29 -22.57
CA VAL A 124 12.08 -3.05 -21.81
C VAL A 124 13.34 -3.52 -22.58
N PHE A 125 13.21 -4.05 -23.79
CA PHE A 125 14.34 -4.40 -24.66
C PHE A 125 14.10 -4.02 -26.13
#